data_AF-A0A536TD51-F1
#
_entry.id   AF-A0A536TD51-F1
#
_cell.length_a   1.000
_cell.length_b   1.000
_cell.length_c   1.000
_cell.angle_alpha   90.00
_cell.angle_beta   90.00
_cell.angle_gamma   90.00
#
_symmetry.space_group_name_H-M   'P 1'
#
loop_
_entity.id
_entity.type
_entity.pdbx_description
1 polymer ?
#
loop_
_entity_poly.entity_id
_entity_poly.type
_entity_poly.pdbx_seq_one_letter_code
_entity_poly.pdbx_strand_id
1 'polypeptide(L)'
;MQCRLAQRSRSSASLGGATRNCSRGQDRPGARGPRLLSARPGSARRELSQNQLRRRGTMPAKKKQPMPRSLKLQAMRKRAGGAAGAGGACGNPLGFTMQPQQQTEWCWAAASVSVNLYYHPTSGQTQCAVANTAMGQTTCCNDGSTAQCNQPWFLDQALQIVGNLNAVRSGKAAFKKLKPEIDQCRPFCLRIAWNGGGGHFVAVYGYSSRHLNVGDPWYGNSVVTYDSFPDTYQGGGVWTDSYTTKA
;
A
#
# COMPACT_ATOMS: atom_id res chain seq x y z
N MET A 1 -33.51 27.95 -47.50
CA MET A 1 -34.12 27.83 -48.84
C MET A 1 -33.28 26.89 -49.68
N GLN A 2 -33.93 25.87 -50.26
CA GLN A 2 -33.64 25.10 -51.49
C GLN A 2 -32.16 24.81 -51.87
N CYS A 3 -31.67 23.56 -51.91
CA CYS A 3 -32.03 22.41 -52.76
C CYS A 3 -31.41 22.46 -54.18
N ARG A 4 -30.58 21.46 -54.51
CA ARG A 4 -30.45 20.67 -55.78
C ARG A 4 -29.07 19.94 -55.79
N LEU A 5 -28.99 18.60 -55.84
CA LEU A 5 -29.12 17.68 -57.01
C LEU A 5 -28.14 18.04 -58.14
N ALA A 6 -27.44 17.15 -58.86
CA ALA A 6 -27.26 15.71 -58.91
C ALA A 6 -26.25 15.43 -60.07
N GLN A 7 -25.73 14.20 -60.18
CA GLN A 7 -25.36 13.44 -61.41
C GLN A 7 -24.17 12.49 -61.10
N ARG A 8 -23.91 11.35 -61.76
CA ARG A 8 -24.64 10.28 -62.50
C ARG A 8 -23.51 9.49 -63.21
N SER A 9 -23.48 8.15 -63.12
CA SER A 9 -23.00 7.22 -64.19
C SER A 9 -22.86 5.81 -63.59
N ARG A 10 -23.82 4.88 -63.80
CA ARG A 10 -24.00 3.93 -64.93
C ARG A 10 -22.92 2.85 -65.04
N SER A 11 -23.37 1.59 -64.94
CA SER A 11 -23.17 0.47 -65.89
C SER A 11 -23.61 -0.84 -65.20
N SER A 12 -24.76 -1.44 -65.59
CA SER A 12 -24.95 -2.52 -66.60
C SER A 12 -24.49 -3.89 -66.09
N ALA A 13 -25.15 -5.04 -66.26
CA ALA A 13 -26.42 -5.46 -66.84
C ALA A 13 -26.59 -6.98 -66.57
N SER A 14 -27.73 -7.54 -67.03
CA SER A 14 -28.09 -8.96 -67.22
C SER A 14 -28.94 -9.58 -66.10
N LEU A 15 -30.27 -9.69 -66.20
CA LEU A 15 -31.21 -10.33 -67.17
C LEU A 15 -31.48 -11.82 -66.91
N GLY A 16 -32.78 -12.13 -66.84
CA GLY A 16 -33.42 -13.45 -66.87
C GLY A 16 -34.14 -13.77 -65.56
N GLY A 17 -35.46 -13.90 -65.45
CA GLY A 17 -36.55 -13.95 -66.43
C GLY A 17 -37.60 -14.97 -65.99
N ALA A 18 -38.77 -14.49 -65.55
CA ALA A 18 -40.08 -15.17 -65.49
C ALA A 18 -40.18 -16.41 -64.54
N THR A 19 -41.30 -16.76 -63.88
CA THR A 19 -42.73 -16.67 -64.18
C THR A 19 -43.59 -16.64 -62.91
N ARG A 20 -44.84 -16.19 -63.08
CA ARG A 20 -45.96 -16.07 -62.11
C ARG A 20 -46.46 -17.45 -61.63
N ASN A 21 -47.04 -17.54 -60.41
CA ASN A 21 -48.50 -17.56 -60.20
C ASN A 21 -48.91 -17.70 -58.72
N CYS A 22 -50.06 -17.12 -58.38
CA CYS A 22 -50.71 -17.11 -57.06
C CYS A 22 -51.37 -18.45 -56.73
N SER A 23 -51.49 -18.79 -55.43
CA SER A 23 -52.71 -19.37 -54.80
C SER A 23 -52.60 -19.52 -53.28
N ARG A 24 -53.76 -19.41 -52.63
CA ARG A 24 -54.09 -19.27 -51.21
C ARG A 24 -53.80 -20.52 -50.36
N GLY A 25 -53.63 -20.33 -49.04
CA GLY A 25 -54.13 -21.29 -48.04
C GLY A 25 -53.35 -21.45 -46.73
N GLN A 26 -53.95 -20.93 -45.65
CA GLN A 26 -54.08 -21.54 -44.30
C GLN A 26 -52.94 -21.42 -43.25
N ASP A 27 -53.25 -20.61 -42.23
CA ASP A 27 -53.09 -20.78 -40.76
C ASP A 27 -52.13 -21.83 -40.17
N ARG A 28 -51.17 -21.36 -39.35
CA ARG A 28 -51.11 -21.57 -37.87
C ARG A 28 -49.81 -20.96 -37.26
N PRO A 29 -49.84 -20.44 -36.01
CA PRO A 29 -48.69 -19.78 -35.38
C PRO A 29 -47.99 -20.66 -34.33
N GLY A 30 -46.68 -20.44 -34.14
CA GLY A 30 -46.01 -20.78 -32.88
C GLY A 30 -44.54 -21.21 -33.02
N ALA A 31 -43.61 -20.31 -32.68
CA ALA A 31 -42.44 -20.60 -31.84
C ALA A 31 -41.58 -19.33 -31.65
N ARG A 32 -41.40 -18.95 -30.39
CA ARG A 32 -40.53 -17.86 -29.93
C ARG A 32 -39.07 -18.33 -29.97
N GLY A 33 -38.18 -17.55 -30.58
CA GLY A 33 -36.73 -17.67 -30.42
C GLY A 33 -36.18 -16.46 -29.64
N PRO A 34 -35.26 -16.64 -28.66
CA PRO A 34 -34.73 -15.52 -27.89
C PRO A 34 -33.61 -14.79 -28.64
N ARG A 35 -33.67 -13.44 -28.58
CA ARG A 35 -32.67 -12.50 -29.07
C ARG A 35 -31.36 -12.61 -28.27
N LEU A 36 -30.24 -12.75 -28.96
CA LEU A 36 -28.91 -12.41 -28.42
C LEU A 36 -28.75 -10.88 -28.38
N LEU A 37 -28.48 -10.34 -27.20
CA LEU A 37 -28.03 -8.96 -26.99
C LEU A 37 -26.49 -8.94 -26.93
N SER A 38 -25.86 -8.13 -27.78
CA SER A 38 -24.41 -7.89 -27.76
C SER A 38 -24.02 -6.99 -26.59
N ALA A 39 -23.06 -7.42 -25.77
CA ALA A 39 -22.43 -6.58 -24.76
C ALA A 39 -21.04 -6.12 -25.24
N ARG A 40 -20.78 -4.80 -25.18
CA ARG A 40 -19.45 -4.19 -25.35
C ARG A 40 -18.71 -4.16 -24.00
N PRO A 41 -17.38 -4.36 -23.94
CA PRO A 41 -16.64 -4.29 -22.69
C PRO A 41 -16.27 -2.84 -22.33
N GLY A 42 -16.65 -2.43 -21.12
CA GLY A 42 -16.25 -1.19 -20.47
C GLY A 42 -15.01 -1.34 -19.60
N SER A 43 -14.25 -0.25 -19.51
CA SER A 43 -12.99 -0.03 -18.79
C SER A 43 -13.03 -0.44 -17.31
N ALA A 44 -12.07 -1.28 -16.86
CA ALA A 44 -11.91 -1.68 -15.46
C ALA A 44 -10.71 -0.97 -14.83
N ARG A 45 -10.96 0.20 -14.23
CA ARG A 45 -10.09 0.80 -13.21
C ARG A 45 -10.42 0.10 -11.89
N ARG A 46 -9.46 -0.62 -11.30
CA ARG A 46 -9.64 -1.29 -10.00
C ARG A 46 -9.64 -0.25 -8.87
N GLU A 47 -10.82 0.15 -8.41
CA GLU A 47 -11.01 0.69 -7.06
C GLU A 47 -10.92 -0.48 -6.07
N LEU A 48 -9.84 -0.52 -5.27
CA LEU A 48 -9.78 -1.38 -4.09
C LEU A 48 -10.64 -0.72 -3.00
N SER A 49 -11.82 -1.28 -2.77
CA SER A 49 -12.79 -0.79 -1.78
C SER A 49 -12.24 -0.83 -0.35
N GLN A 50 -12.44 0.27 0.39
CA GLN A 50 -12.17 0.43 1.84
C GLN A 50 -12.77 -0.66 2.74
N ASN A 51 -13.63 -1.53 2.21
CA ASN A 51 -14.29 -2.60 2.95
C ASN A 51 -13.35 -3.72 3.44
N GLN A 52 -12.15 -3.89 2.86
CA GLN A 52 -11.22 -4.92 3.33
C GLN A 52 -10.52 -4.56 4.66
N LEU A 53 -10.57 -3.29 5.11
CA LEU A 53 -10.03 -2.85 6.40
C LEU A 53 -11.02 -3.03 7.58
N ARG A 54 -12.29 -3.35 7.31
CA ARG A 54 -13.37 -3.31 8.30
C ARG A 54 -13.54 -4.57 9.16
N ARG A 55 -12.66 -5.56 9.06
CA ARG A 55 -12.70 -6.73 9.97
C ARG A 55 -12.18 -6.33 11.34
N ARG A 56 -13.08 -5.74 12.15
CA ARG A 56 -12.87 -5.34 13.54
C ARG A 56 -12.41 -6.55 14.36
N GLY A 57 -11.14 -6.54 14.74
CA GLY A 57 -10.62 -7.24 15.89
C GLY A 57 -9.93 -6.19 16.76
N THR A 58 -10.56 -5.83 17.87
CA THR A 58 -9.93 -4.96 18.87
C THR A 58 -8.73 -5.71 19.42
N MET A 59 -7.55 -5.11 19.34
CA MET A 59 -6.34 -5.62 19.99
C MET A 59 -6.64 -5.90 21.48
N PRO A 60 -6.15 -7.03 22.06
CA PRO A 60 -6.33 -7.27 23.48
C PRO A 60 -5.65 -6.17 24.29
N ALA A 61 -6.44 -5.40 25.04
CA ALA A 61 -5.95 -4.35 25.91
C ALA A 61 -5.09 -4.95 27.03
N LYS A 62 -3.77 -4.69 27.00
CA LYS A 62 -2.92 -4.85 28.18
C LYS A 62 -2.67 -3.49 28.83
N LYS A 63 -2.75 -3.51 30.16
CA LYS A 63 -2.68 -2.38 31.09
C LYS A 63 -1.51 -1.44 30.77
N LYS A 64 -1.76 -0.13 30.84
CA LYS A 64 -0.77 0.96 30.77
C LYS A 64 0.44 0.60 31.64
N GLN A 65 1.57 0.27 31.03
CA GLN A 65 2.83 0.17 31.73
C GLN A 65 3.45 1.58 31.79
N PRO A 66 3.87 2.07 32.96
CA PRO A 66 4.50 3.37 33.08
C PRO A 66 5.88 3.37 32.40
N MET A 67 6.17 4.44 31.67
CA MET A 67 7.44 4.73 31.03
C MET A 67 8.60 4.69 32.04
N PRO A 68 9.75 4.05 31.74
CA PRO A 68 10.92 4.15 32.60
C PRO A 68 11.48 5.57 32.59
N ARG A 69 11.60 6.16 33.79
CA ARG A 69 12.27 7.44 34.04
C ARG A 69 13.79 7.30 33.81
N SER A 70 14.32 8.28 33.08
CA SER A 70 15.72 8.76 33.10
C SER A 70 16.84 7.73 33.00
N LEU A 71 17.33 7.51 31.78
CA LEU A 71 18.73 7.16 31.55
C LEU A 71 19.48 8.40 31.07
N LYS A 72 20.45 8.80 31.88
CA LYS A 72 21.29 9.99 31.71
C LYS A 72 22.00 9.98 30.35
N LEU A 73 21.87 11.09 29.64
CA LEU A 73 22.60 11.43 28.44
C LEU A 73 24.10 11.58 28.79
N GLN A 74 24.95 10.67 28.31
CA GLN A 74 26.40 10.90 28.27
C GLN A 74 26.81 11.19 26.83
N ALA A 75 27.44 12.35 26.67
CA ALA A 75 27.79 12.98 25.41
C ALA A 75 28.79 12.16 24.60
N MET A 76 28.45 11.85 23.34
CA MET A 76 29.40 11.38 22.35
C MET A 76 30.04 12.58 21.64
N ARG A 77 31.38 12.64 21.70
CA ARG A 77 32.21 13.69 21.08
C ARG A 77 32.10 13.63 19.54
N LYS A 78 31.78 14.78 18.93
CA LYS A 78 31.85 15.02 17.49
C LYS A 78 33.30 14.90 16.99
N ARG A 79 33.48 14.25 15.84
CA ARG A 79 34.56 14.57 14.89
C ARG A 79 33.92 15.09 13.60
N ALA A 80 34.47 16.19 13.10
CA ALA A 80 34.09 16.86 11.87
C ALA A 80 35.09 16.54 10.74
N GLY A 81 34.61 16.64 9.49
CA GLY A 81 35.39 16.60 8.24
C GLY A 81 35.11 15.34 7.41
N GLY A 82 34.79 15.37 6.12
CA GLY A 82 34.65 16.44 5.13
C GLY A 82 34.38 15.83 3.73
N ALA A 83 33.79 16.65 2.84
CA ALA A 83 33.70 16.57 1.37
C ALA A 83 33.17 15.31 0.65
N ALA A 84 32.33 15.58 -0.35
CA ALA A 84 31.50 14.65 -1.13
C ALA A 84 32.24 13.85 -2.21
N GLY A 85 31.76 12.63 -2.45
CA GLY A 85 32.09 11.79 -3.61
C GLY A 85 31.36 10.45 -3.56
N ALA A 86 30.48 10.20 -4.54
CA ALA A 86 29.84 8.93 -4.94
C ALA A 86 29.57 7.85 -3.87
N GLY A 87 28.29 7.68 -3.50
CA GLY A 87 27.76 6.42 -2.96
C GLY A 87 28.45 5.88 -1.70
N GLY A 88 28.48 6.68 -0.63
CA GLY A 88 28.86 6.15 0.68
C GLY A 88 27.90 5.04 1.08
N ALA A 89 28.41 3.83 1.27
CA ALA A 89 27.63 2.71 1.78
C ALA A 89 27.09 3.09 3.17
N CYS A 90 25.78 3.15 3.30
CA CYS A 90 25.12 3.13 4.60
C CYS A 90 25.57 1.90 5.40
N GLY A 91 25.52 2.02 6.73
CA GLY A 91 25.77 0.88 7.60
C GLY A 91 24.75 -0.24 7.40
N ASN A 92 25.13 -1.46 7.78
CA ASN A 92 24.20 -2.55 8.04
C ASN A 92 24.44 -3.02 9.49
N PRO A 93 23.56 -2.67 10.44
CA PRO A 93 22.27 -2.00 10.26
C PRO A 93 22.38 -0.52 9.83
N LEU A 94 21.34 -0.04 9.15
CA LEU A 94 21.16 1.38 8.81
C LEU A 94 21.11 2.21 10.09
N GLY A 95 21.52 3.47 10.01
CA GLY A 95 21.25 4.50 11.04
C GLY A 95 19.78 4.90 11.14
N PHE A 96 18.86 3.95 10.97
CA PHE A 96 17.42 4.12 11.03
C PHE A 96 16.93 3.96 12.47
N THR A 97 16.04 4.85 12.90
CA THR A 97 15.42 4.80 14.23
C THR A 97 13.91 4.72 14.07
N MET A 98 13.31 3.63 14.55
CA MET A 98 11.85 3.50 14.61
C MET A 98 11.29 4.41 15.72
N GLN A 99 10.33 5.26 15.37
CA GLN A 99 9.53 6.01 16.33
C GLN A 99 8.52 5.09 17.01
N PRO A 100 8.31 5.20 18.34
CA PRO A 100 7.18 4.55 18.98
C PRO A 100 5.87 5.15 18.45
N GLN A 101 4.85 4.33 18.17
CA GLN A 101 3.56 4.86 17.75
C GLN A 101 2.88 5.62 18.90
N GLN A 102 2.32 6.78 18.58
CA GLN A 102 1.74 7.68 19.58
C GLN A 102 0.29 7.32 19.95
N GLN A 103 -0.40 6.56 19.10
CA GLN A 103 -1.77 6.09 19.32
C GLN A 103 -1.88 4.60 19.00
N THR A 104 -2.96 3.94 19.44
CA THR A 104 -3.09 2.48 19.37
C THR A 104 -3.20 1.94 17.93
N GLU A 105 -3.70 2.74 16.99
CA GLU A 105 -3.89 2.34 15.59
C GLU A 105 -2.87 2.99 14.64
N TRP A 106 -1.84 3.67 15.15
CA TRP A 106 -0.92 4.51 14.36
C TRP A 106 0.41 3.85 13.99
N CYS A 107 0.48 2.51 13.94
CA CYS A 107 1.67 1.79 13.47
C CYS A 107 2.11 2.24 12.07
N TRP A 108 1.15 2.52 11.18
CA TRP A 108 1.39 3.05 9.83
C TRP A 108 1.99 4.46 9.83
N ALA A 109 1.55 5.33 10.73
CA ALA A 109 2.06 6.70 10.86
C ALA A 109 3.47 6.69 11.44
N ALA A 110 3.70 5.88 12.47
CA ALA A 110 5.01 5.71 13.08
C ALA A 110 6.05 5.17 12.10
N ALA A 111 5.71 4.11 11.35
CA ALA A 111 6.61 3.53 10.35
C ALA A 111 6.94 4.52 9.23
N SER A 112 5.93 5.19 8.64
CA SER A 112 6.13 6.15 7.55
C SER A 112 6.94 7.38 7.99
N VAL A 113 6.66 7.95 9.17
CA VAL A 113 7.45 9.08 9.72
C VAL A 113 8.88 8.65 10.03
N SER A 114 9.10 7.44 10.55
CA SER A 114 10.46 6.93 10.79
C SER A 114 11.26 6.81 9.50
N VAL A 115 10.63 6.34 8.42
CA VAL A 115 11.25 6.30 7.09
C VAL A 115 11.55 7.72 6.60
N ASN A 116 10.62 8.65 6.75
CA ASN A 116 10.83 10.03 6.32
C ASN A 116 11.97 10.71 7.07
N LEU A 117 12.03 10.57 8.40
CA LEU A 117 13.09 11.16 9.22
C LEU A 117 14.46 10.51 8.97
N TYR A 118 14.49 9.27 8.49
CA TYR A 118 15.73 8.64 8.05
C TYR A 118 16.30 9.31 6.79
N TYR A 119 15.46 9.59 5.78
CA TYR A 119 15.89 10.26 4.55
C TYR A 119 16.03 11.78 4.69
N HIS A 120 15.19 12.38 5.54
CA HIS A 120 15.07 13.83 5.73
C HIS A 120 15.01 14.17 7.23
N PRO A 121 16.15 14.11 7.95
CA PRO A 121 16.17 14.35 9.40
C PRO A 121 15.63 15.71 9.86
N THR A 122 15.55 16.68 8.95
CA THR A 122 15.06 18.03 9.20
C THR A 122 13.64 18.29 8.69
N SER A 123 12.92 17.26 8.20
CA SER A 123 11.59 17.44 7.59
C SER A 123 10.52 17.95 8.56
N GLY A 124 10.69 17.70 9.86
CA GLY A 124 9.69 18.01 10.87
C GLY A 124 8.41 17.17 10.78
N GLN A 125 8.40 16.09 9.98
CA GLN A 125 7.24 15.21 9.87
C GLN A 125 6.87 14.58 11.22
N THR A 126 5.57 14.56 11.53
CA THR A 126 5.04 14.00 12.78
C THR A 126 3.91 13.02 12.48
N GLN A 127 3.71 12.03 13.36
CA GLN A 127 2.66 11.02 13.16
C GLN A 127 1.27 11.65 13.09
N CYS A 128 1.02 12.68 13.90
CA CYS A 128 -0.26 13.37 13.92
C CYS A 128 -0.51 14.22 12.65
N ALA A 129 0.54 14.79 12.05
CA ALA A 129 0.40 15.52 10.79
C ALA A 129 0.03 14.55 9.64
N VAL A 130 0.69 13.39 9.59
CA VAL A 130 0.31 12.32 8.65
C VAL A 130 -1.13 11.85 8.95
N ALA A 131 -1.52 11.73 10.23
CA ALA A 131 -2.89 11.37 10.62
C ALA A 131 -3.95 12.38 10.20
N ASN A 132 -3.64 13.68 10.31
CA ASN A 132 -4.50 14.73 9.80
C ASN A 132 -4.76 14.57 8.29
N THR A 133 -3.69 14.44 7.50
CA THR A 133 -3.81 14.22 6.04
C THR A 133 -4.58 12.95 5.73
N ALA A 134 -4.30 11.88 6.48
CA ALA A 134 -4.89 10.57 6.28
C ALA A 134 -6.41 10.53 6.47
N MET A 135 -6.85 11.15 7.56
CA MET A 135 -8.24 11.10 8.02
C MET A 135 -9.06 12.29 7.50
N GLY A 136 -8.45 13.20 6.73
CA GLY A 136 -9.08 14.46 6.32
C GLY A 136 -9.40 15.36 7.52
N GLN A 137 -8.54 15.33 8.54
CA GLN A 137 -8.70 16.06 9.80
C GLN A 137 -7.65 17.16 9.92
N THR A 138 -7.87 18.08 10.87
CA THR A 138 -6.88 19.10 11.26
C THR A 138 -6.53 19.05 12.74
N THR A 139 -7.24 18.26 13.54
CA THR A 139 -7.15 18.27 15.00
C THR A 139 -6.32 17.13 15.60
N CYS A 140 -5.91 16.12 14.83
CA CYS A 140 -5.29 14.89 15.34
C CYS A 140 -3.98 15.11 16.12
N CYS A 141 -3.33 16.27 15.97
CA CYS A 141 -2.19 16.64 16.82
C CYS A 141 -2.57 17.05 18.24
N ASN A 142 -3.81 17.48 18.45
CA ASN A 142 -4.37 17.84 19.75
C ASN A 142 -5.23 16.72 20.34
N ASP A 143 -5.96 15.97 19.48
CA ASP A 143 -6.97 14.99 19.90
C ASP A 143 -6.75 13.60 19.26
N GLY A 144 -5.50 13.21 19.06
CA GLY A 144 -5.12 12.02 18.30
C GLY A 144 -5.74 10.69 18.77
N SER A 145 -6.18 10.59 20.03
CA SER A 145 -6.83 9.40 20.59
C SER A 145 -8.32 9.26 20.25
N THR A 146 -8.94 10.28 19.65
CA THR A 146 -10.35 10.26 19.24
C THR A 146 -10.59 9.20 18.17
N ALA A 147 -11.84 8.74 18.05
CA ALA A 147 -12.22 7.74 17.04
C ALA A 147 -12.03 8.25 15.60
N GLN A 148 -12.04 9.57 15.40
CA GLN A 148 -11.82 10.24 14.13
C GLN A 148 -10.35 10.14 13.70
N CYS A 149 -9.42 10.18 14.65
CA CYS A 149 -7.98 10.21 14.39
C CYS A 149 -7.30 8.86 14.58
N ASN A 150 -7.67 8.11 15.62
CA ASN A 150 -7.06 6.83 15.98
C ASN A 150 -7.71 5.67 15.21
N GLN A 151 -7.44 5.62 13.90
CA GLN A 151 -8.00 4.60 13.01
C GLN A 151 -6.90 3.75 12.35
N PRO A 152 -7.17 2.46 12.08
CA PRO A 152 -6.27 1.64 11.28
C PRO A 152 -6.24 2.15 9.84
N TRP A 153 -5.06 2.10 9.22
CA TRP A 153 -4.89 2.62 7.87
C TRP A 153 -3.76 1.96 7.08
N PHE A 154 -3.55 2.41 5.85
CA PHE A 154 -2.66 1.79 4.87
C PHE A 154 -1.25 2.41 4.89
N LEU A 155 -0.22 1.56 4.96
CA LEU A 155 1.16 2.04 5.00
C LEU A 155 1.65 2.60 3.65
N ASP A 156 1.22 2.05 2.52
CA ASP A 156 1.60 2.58 1.20
C ASP A 156 1.09 4.01 1.01
N GLN A 157 -0.15 4.30 1.42
CA GLN A 157 -0.70 5.65 1.41
C GLN A 157 0.03 6.60 2.37
N ALA A 158 0.37 6.13 3.58
CA ALA A 158 1.15 6.91 4.53
C ALA A 158 2.56 7.22 4.01
N LEU A 159 3.22 6.24 3.36
CA LEU A 159 4.51 6.43 2.69
C LEU A 159 4.40 7.36 1.47
N GLN A 160 3.25 7.42 0.79
CA GLN A 160 2.98 8.41 -0.26
C GLN A 160 2.83 9.82 0.31
N ILE A 161 2.11 10.00 1.42
CA ILE A 161 1.95 11.29 2.11
C ILE A 161 3.32 11.89 2.45
N VAL A 162 4.23 11.07 2.96
CA VAL A 162 5.58 11.53 3.32
C VAL A 162 6.56 11.51 2.14
N GLY A 163 6.13 11.10 0.95
CA GLY A 163 6.94 11.11 -0.28
C GLY A 163 7.91 9.95 -0.47
N ASN A 164 7.97 8.98 0.46
CA ASN A 164 9.00 7.94 0.51
C ASN A 164 8.54 6.55 0.05
N LEU A 165 7.36 6.41 -0.57
CA LEU A 165 6.97 5.13 -1.19
C LEU A 165 7.70 4.93 -2.53
N ASN A 166 8.36 3.77 -2.69
CA ASN A 166 8.83 3.31 -4.00
C ASN A 166 7.85 2.31 -4.63
N ALA A 167 7.57 1.20 -3.95
CA ALA A 167 6.62 0.20 -4.43
C ALA A 167 6.07 -0.68 -3.30
N VAL A 168 4.82 -1.12 -3.47
CA VAL A 168 4.18 -2.19 -2.67
C VAL A 168 4.11 -3.49 -3.46
N ARG A 169 4.30 -4.62 -2.79
CA ARG A 169 4.17 -5.97 -3.31
C ARG A 169 3.47 -6.84 -2.27
N SER A 170 2.49 -7.62 -2.70
CA SER A 170 1.87 -8.63 -1.83
C SER A 170 2.82 -9.81 -1.59
N GLY A 171 2.74 -10.36 -0.39
CA GLY A 171 3.50 -11.50 0.10
C GLY A 171 4.83 -11.14 0.75
N LYS A 172 5.42 -12.15 1.38
CA LYS A 172 6.76 -12.12 1.97
C LYS A 172 7.81 -11.94 0.87
N ALA A 173 8.55 -10.83 0.92
CA ALA A 173 9.64 -10.61 -0.02
C ALA A 173 10.77 -11.63 0.19
N ALA A 174 11.31 -12.15 -0.93
CA ALA A 174 12.48 -12.99 -0.89
C ALA A 174 13.68 -12.26 -0.28
N PHE A 175 14.47 -12.93 0.56
CA PHE A 175 15.67 -12.34 1.19
C PHE A 175 16.63 -11.67 0.18
N LYS A 176 16.81 -12.28 -0.99
CA LYS A 176 17.62 -11.73 -2.11
C LYS A 176 17.10 -10.41 -2.68
N LYS A 177 15.83 -10.08 -2.45
CA LYS A 177 15.22 -8.80 -2.84
C LYS A 177 15.25 -7.77 -1.72
N LEU A 178 15.33 -8.22 -0.46
CA LEU A 178 15.45 -7.34 0.70
C LEU A 178 16.87 -6.80 0.86
N LYS A 179 17.91 -7.64 0.73
CA LYS A 179 19.31 -7.20 0.92
C LYS A 179 19.67 -5.95 0.10
N PRO A 180 19.36 -5.88 -1.21
CA PRO A 180 19.70 -4.71 -2.01
C PRO A 180 19.00 -3.42 -1.55
N GLU A 181 17.87 -3.49 -0.86
CA GLU A 181 17.23 -2.30 -0.30
C GLU A 181 18.08 -1.74 0.84
N ILE A 182 18.51 -2.60 1.77
CA ILE A 182 19.40 -2.21 2.86
C ILE A 182 20.76 -1.75 2.33
N ASP A 183 21.36 -2.50 1.38
CA ASP A 183 22.65 -2.16 0.79
C ASP A 183 22.62 -0.83 0.02
N GLN A 184 21.43 -0.40 -0.43
CA GLN A 184 21.20 0.89 -1.09
C GLN A 184 20.58 1.94 -0.17
N CYS A 185 20.69 1.74 1.14
CA CYS A 185 20.33 2.72 2.15
C CYS A 185 18.84 2.99 2.21
N ARG A 186 18.05 1.92 2.09
CA ARG A 186 16.60 2.01 2.10
C ARG A 186 16.01 1.08 3.15
N PRO A 187 15.40 1.63 4.22
CA PRO A 187 14.61 0.85 5.14
C PRO A 187 13.48 0.15 4.37
N PHE A 188 13.25 -1.10 4.70
CA PHE A 188 12.28 -1.94 4.02
C PHE A 188 11.11 -2.22 4.96
N CYS A 189 9.88 -1.82 4.63
CA CYS A 189 8.75 -2.05 5.51
C CYS A 189 7.96 -3.29 5.10
N LEU A 190 7.22 -3.86 6.05
CA LEU A 190 6.33 -4.99 5.81
C LEU A 190 5.08 -4.93 6.68
N ARG A 191 4.04 -5.64 6.24
CA ARG A 191 2.80 -5.85 6.99
C ARG A 191 2.76 -7.25 7.59
N ILE A 192 2.54 -7.31 8.89
CA ILE A 192 2.17 -8.53 9.60
C ILE A 192 0.64 -8.54 9.74
N ALA A 193 -0.01 -9.61 9.29
CA ALA A 193 -1.38 -9.92 9.66
C ALA A 193 -1.34 -10.86 10.86
N TRP A 194 -1.78 -10.40 12.03
CA TRP A 194 -1.72 -11.23 13.24
C TRP A 194 -2.70 -12.40 13.19
N ASN A 195 -2.34 -13.51 13.83
CA ASN A 195 -3.24 -14.65 14.00
C ASN A 195 -4.52 -14.27 14.75
N GLY A 196 -4.44 -13.32 15.69
CA GLY A 196 -5.58 -12.78 16.43
C GLY A 196 -6.41 -11.74 15.67
N GLY A 197 -6.07 -11.46 14.41
CA GLY A 197 -6.71 -10.41 13.60
C GLY A 197 -6.02 -9.05 13.71
N GLY A 198 -6.40 -8.14 12.81
CA GLY A 198 -5.74 -6.84 12.65
C GLY A 198 -4.48 -6.92 11.78
N GLY A 199 -3.72 -5.83 11.76
CA GLY A 199 -2.46 -5.75 11.05
C GLY A 199 -1.48 -4.84 11.75
N HIS A 200 -0.20 -5.06 11.49
CA HIS A 200 0.88 -4.27 12.08
C HIS A 200 1.98 -4.01 11.06
N PHE A 201 2.59 -2.84 11.17
CA PHE A 201 3.64 -2.42 10.25
C PHE A 201 4.95 -2.28 10.99
N VAL A 202 5.99 -2.90 10.44
CA VAL A 202 7.35 -2.84 10.96
C VAL A 202 8.33 -2.49 9.85
N ALA A 203 9.54 -2.06 10.22
CA ALA A 203 10.61 -1.79 9.26
C ALA A 203 11.81 -2.69 9.53
N VAL A 204 12.33 -3.29 8.48
CA VAL A 204 13.65 -3.92 8.47
C VAL A 204 14.67 -2.85 8.15
N TYR A 205 15.68 -2.73 9.00
CA TYR A 205 16.75 -1.75 8.87
C TYR A 205 18.14 -2.40 8.85
N GLY A 206 18.21 -3.72 8.81
CA GLY A 206 19.47 -4.44 8.69
C GLY A 206 19.24 -5.93 8.53
N TYR A 207 20.29 -6.65 8.17
CA TYR A 207 20.27 -8.10 8.03
C TYR A 207 21.64 -8.70 8.32
N SER A 208 21.66 -9.98 8.70
CA SER A 208 22.90 -10.77 8.79
C SER A 208 22.60 -12.24 8.55
N SER A 209 23.32 -12.90 7.65
CA SER A 209 23.07 -14.30 7.26
C SER A 209 21.59 -14.59 6.95
N ARG A 210 20.81 -15.08 7.92
CA ARG A 210 19.35 -15.32 7.85
C ARG A 210 18.55 -14.60 8.94
N HIS A 211 19.08 -13.51 9.49
CA HIS A 211 18.42 -12.66 10.47
C HIS A 211 18.10 -11.28 9.91
N LEU A 212 17.03 -10.68 10.43
CA LEU A 212 16.60 -9.31 10.15
C LEU A 212 16.65 -8.49 11.43
N ASN A 213 17.19 -7.27 11.34
CA ASN A 213 17.00 -6.25 12.36
C ASN A 213 15.66 -5.55 12.06
N VAL A 214 14.67 -5.73 12.94
CA VAL A 214 13.31 -5.20 12.80
C VAL A 214 13.09 -4.11 13.85
N GLY A 215 12.71 -2.92 13.39
CA GLY A 215 12.17 -1.85 14.21
C GLY A 215 10.65 -1.95 14.21
N ASP A 216 10.08 -2.13 15.40
CA ASP A 216 8.64 -2.23 15.63
C ASP A 216 8.16 -1.00 16.42
N PRO A 217 7.15 -0.25 15.94
CA PRO A 217 6.69 0.97 16.60
C PRO A 217 5.93 0.69 17.93
N TRP A 218 5.57 -0.55 18.22
CA TRP A 218 4.92 -0.95 19.47
C TRP A 218 5.85 -1.74 20.39
N TYR A 219 6.58 -2.71 19.83
CA TYR A 219 7.42 -3.64 20.60
C TYR A 219 8.91 -3.26 20.64
N GLY A 220 9.33 -2.26 19.87
CA GLY A 220 10.72 -1.81 19.79
C GLY A 220 11.59 -2.67 18.88
N ASN A 221 12.90 -2.57 19.05
CA ASN A 221 13.85 -3.25 18.18
C ASN A 221 13.98 -4.75 18.52
N SER A 222 14.11 -5.57 17.50
CA SER A 222 14.29 -7.02 17.63
C SER A 222 15.17 -7.57 16.51
N VAL A 223 15.82 -8.70 16.78
CA VAL A 223 16.49 -9.52 15.77
C VAL A 223 15.66 -10.78 15.58
N VAL A 224 15.23 -11.05 14.36
CA VAL A 224 14.34 -12.17 14.03
C VAL A 224 14.95 -13.05 12.94
N THR A 225 14.67 -14.34 12.96
CA THR A 225 15.05 -15.25 11.87
C THR A 225 14.15 -15.01 10.66
N TYR A 226 14.72 -14.67 9.50
CA TYR A 226 13.99 -14.37 8.28
C TYR A 226 13.03 -15.50 7.90
N ASP A 227 13.45 -16.76 8.01
CA ASP A 227 12.69 -17.91 7.51
C ASP A 227 11.36 -18.09 8.26
N SER A 228 11.39 -18.02 9.59
CA SER A 228 10.21 -18.18 10.46
C SER A 228 9.51 -16.87 10.83
N PHE A 229 10.01 -15.71 10.41
CA PHE A 229 9.34 -14.45 10.72
C PHE A 229 8.09 -14.25 9.81
N PRO A 230 6.90 -13.95 10.37
CA PRO A 230 6.57 -13.59 11.76
C PRO A 230 5.80 -14.69 12.54
N ASP A 231 5.97 -15.96 12.22
CA ASP A 231 5.14 -17.10 12.69
C ASP A 231 4.99 -17.17 14.22
N THR A 232 6.05 -16.85 14.97
CA THR A 232 6.05 -16.85 16.45
C THR A 232 6.27 -15.44 17.05
N TYR A 233 6.40 -14.42 16.21
CA TYR A 233 6.68 -13.06 16.67
C TYR A 233 5.42 -12.48 17.34
N GLN A 234 5.51 -12.19 18.65
CA GLN A 234 4.47 -11.49 19.42
C GLN A 234 3.06 -12.12 19.34
N GLY A 235 2.97 -13.45 19.36
CA GLY A 235 1.72 -14.20 19.21
C GLY A 235 1.46 -14.72 17.79
N GLY A 236 2.35 -14.38 16.86
CA GLY A 236 2.40 -14.97 15.54
C GLY A 236 1.50 -14.29 14.52
N GLY A 237 1.91 -14.36 13.26
CA GLY A 237 1.14 -13.85 12.14
C GLY A 237 1.74 -14.23 10.80
N VAL A 238 1.23 -13.59 9.75
CA VAL A 238 1.66 -13.81 8.37
C VAL A 238 2.21 -12.50 7.80
N TRP A 239 3.40 -12.56 7.21
CA TRP A 239 3.92 -11.46 6.40
C TRP A 239 3.13 -11.39 5.08
N THR A 240 2.25 -10.40 4.99
CA THR A 240 1.26 -10.28 3.90
C THR A 240 1.62 -9.27 2.83
N ASP A 241 2.41 -8.23 3.16
CA ASP A 241 2.81 -7.20 2.20
C ASP A 241 4.21 -6.69 2.48
N SER A 242 4.86 -6.20 1.42
CA SER A 242 6.21 -5.69 1.39
C SER A 242 6.25 -4.32 0.72
N TYR A 243 6.98 -3.40 1.34
CA TYR A 243 7.05 -1.99 0.94
C TYR A 243 8.51 -1.60 0.80
N THR A 244 8.89 -1.25 -0.43
CA THR A 244 10.19 -0.62 -0.70
C THR A 244 10.02 0.89 -0.60
N THR A 245 11.04 1.56 -0.10
CA THR A 245 11.03 3.01 0.13
C THR A 245 11.95 3.72 -0.85
N LYS A 246 11.95 5.05 -0.85
CA LYS A 246 12.90 5.89 -1.60
C LYS A 246 13.19 7.16 -0.81
N ALA A 247 14.39 7.72 -1.03
CA ALA A 247 14.76 9.06 -0.57
C ALA A 247 14.03 10.15 -1.36
#